data_AF-A0A1Q2CEQ8-F1
#
_entry.id   AF-A0A1Q2CEQ8-F1
#
_cell.length_a   1.000
_cell.length_b   1.000
_cell.length_c   1.000
_cell.angle_alpha   90.00
_cell.angle_beta   90.00
_cell.angle_gamma   90.00
#
_symmetry.space_group_name_H-M   'P 1'
#
loop_
_entity.id
_entity.type
_entity.pdbx_description
1 polymer ?
#
loop_
_entity_poly.entity_id
_entity_poly.type
_entity_poly.pdbx_seq_one_letter_code
_entity_poly.pdbx_strand_id
1 'polypeptide(L)'
;MALYIAGLPYSADNARLLHRAIYWAAGREEGFDGHWNSSNPAVEVAVFPEAGKAFVMNTTTEPVTTTVRGRAAGLVSEGEVRELQFDLAPAQSQWVDLA
;
A
#
# COMPACT_ATOMS: atom_id res chain seq x y z
N MET A 1 12.48 16.91 7.61
CA MET A 1 11.99 17.14 9.00
C MET A 1 12.42 15.95 9.87
N ALA A 2 12.42 16.05 11.20
CA ALA A 2 12.78 14.94 12.09
C ALA A 2 11.54 14.41 12.82
N LEU A 3 11.44 13.08 12.98
CA LEU A 3 10.36 12.38 13.67
C LEU A 3 10.93 11.56 14.83
N TYR A 4 10.20 11.53 15.95
CA TYR A 4 10.51 10.67 17.09
C TYR A 4 9.27 9.84 17.46
N ILE A 5 9.43 8.53 17.63
CA ILE A 5 8.39 7.60 18.07
C ILE A 5 8.93 6.87 19.30
N ALA A 6 8.29 7.08 20.46
CA ALA A 6 8.76 6.54 21.74
C ALA A 6 8.60 5.00 21.84
N GLY A 7 7.60 4.43 21.16
CA GLY A 7 7.37 2.99 21.08
C GLY A 7 6.35 2.68 20.00
N LEU A 8 6.57 1.59 19.26
CA LEU A 8 5.72 1.18 18.15
C LEU A 8 5.61 -0.36 18.07
N PRO A 9 4.80 -0.99 18.93
CA PRO A 9 4.53 -2.42 18.83
C PRO A 9 3.97 -2.76 17.46
N TYR A 10 4.29 -3.94 16.93
CA TYR A 10 3.82 -4.33 15.61
C TYR A 10 2.30 -4.51 15.58
N SER A 11 1.66 -3.82 14.65
CA SER A 11 0.28 -4.01 14.20
C SER A 11 0.17 -3.45 12.77
N ALA A 12 -0.87 -3.84 12.02
CA ALA A 12 -1.12 -3.30 10.69
C ALA A 12 -1.26 -1.77 10.70
N ASP A 13 -1.97 -1.23 11.71
CA ASP A 13 -2.13 0.22 11.90
C ASP A 13 -0.81 0.93 12.19
N ASN A 14 0.02 0.35 13.07
CA ASN A 14 1.31 0.93 13.42
C ASN A 14 2.31 0.86 12.26
N ALA A 15 2.30 -0.22 11.49
CA ALA A 15 3.08 -0.32 10.26
C ALA A 15 2.66 0.75 9.24
N ARG A 16 1.35 0.97 9.06
CA ARG A 16 0.83 2.04 8.20
C ARG A 16 1.19 3.44 8.72
N LEU A 17 1.12 3.66 10.03
CA LEU A 17 1.52 4.91 10.66
C LEU A 17 2.99 5.21 10.36
N LEU A 18 3.88 4.22 10.56
CA LEU A 18 5.30 4.35 10.23
C LEU A 18 5.52 4.63 8.74
N HIS A 19 4.80 3.94 7.85
CA HIS A 19 4.89 4.15 6.41
C HIS A 19 4.52 5.60 6.03
N ARG A 20 3.40 6.13 6.54
CA ARG A 20 3.01 7.54 6.33
C ARG A 20 4.00 8.52 6.96
N ALA A 21 4.55 8.20 8.12
CA ALA A 21 5.59 8.98 8.78
C ALA A 21 6.86 9.10 7.93
N ILE A 22 7.29 8.02 7.27
CA ILE A 22 8.43 8.03 6.34
C ILE A 22 8.14 8.96 5.16
N TYR A 23 6.95 8.91 4.58
CA TYR A 23 6.53 9.81 3.50
C TYR A 23 6.55 11.27 3.94
N TRP A 24 5.98 11.56 5.12
CA TRP A 24 5.95 12.91 5.68
C TRP A 24 7.35 13.44 6.00
N ALA A 25 8.22 12.63 6.61
CA ALA A 25 9.58 13.03 6.93
C ALA A 25 10.40 13.37 5.66
N ALA A 26 10.08 12.70 4.55
CA ALA A 26 10.65 12.93 3.23
C ALA A 26 9.98 14.08 2.44
N GLY A 27 8.91 14.69 2.94
CA GLY A 27 8.13 15.71 2.22
C GLY A 27 7.45 15.16 0.96
N ARG A 28 6.98 13.91 1.01
CA ARG A 28 6.37 13.19 -0.13
C ARG A 28 4.94 12.75 0.14
N GLU A 29 4.28 13.31 1.14
CA GLU A 29 2.92 12.93 1.59
C GLU A 29 1.89 12.93 0.46
N GLU A 30 1.98 13.86 -0.50
CA GLU A 30 1.08 13.95 -1.66
C GLU A 30 1.15 12.72 -2.58
N GLY A 31 2.28 12.00 -2.57
CA GLY A 31 2.47 10.81 -3.39
C GLY A 31 1.94 9.51 -2.79
N PHE A 32 1.57 9.49 -1.50
CA PHE A 32 1.26 8.23 -0.78
C PHE A 32 0.15 7.42 -1.46
N ASP A 33 -0.98 8.06 -1.77
CA ASP A 33 -2.11 7.37 -2.40
C ASP A 33 -1.87 7.07 -3.90
N GLY A 34 -0.79 7.57 -4.48
CA GLY A 34 -0.39 7.33 -5.88
C GLY A 34 0.62 6.20 -6.07
N HIS A 35 1.14 5.59 -5.00
CA HIS A 35 2.23 4.60 -5.05
C HIS A 35 1.81 3.18 -4.68
N TRP A 36 0.64 2.74 -5.16
CA TRP A 36 0.11 1.38 -4.97
C TRP A 36 -0.13 1.00 -3.51
N ASN A 37 -0.72 1.92 -2.73
CA ASN A 37 -1.09 1.69 -1.34
C ASN A 37 -2.57 1.30 -1.22
N SER A 38 -2.88 0.45 -0.24
CA SER A 38 -4.25 0.03 0.09
C SER A 38 -4.93 1.00 1.05
N SER A 39 -6.26 1.13 0.98
CA SER A 39 -7.04 1.91 1.95
C SER A 39 -7.12 1.22 3.32
N ASN A 40 -7.09 -0.12 3.35
CA ASN A 40 -7.08 -0.92 4.57
C ASN A 40 -5.63 -1.30 5.00
N PRO A 41 -5.15 -0.89 6.18
CA PRO A 41 -3.81 -1.22 6.69
C PRO A 41 -3.50 -2.72 6.76
N ALA A 42 -4.51 -3.58 6.90
CA ALA A 42 -4.37 -5.03 6.91
C ALA A 42 -3.96 -5.63 5.56
N VAL A 43 -4.10 -4.87 4.47
CA VAL A 43 -3.71 -5.31 3.12
C VAL A 43 -2.39 -4.68 2.73
N GLU A 44 -1.43 -5.52 2.37
CA GLU A 44 -0.13 -5.09 1.85
C GLU A 44 -0.05 -5.33 0.34
N VAL A 45 0.73 -4.47 -0.33
CA VAL A 45 0.92 -4.48 -1.77
C VAL A 45 2.41 -4.42 -2.08
N ALA A 46 2.90 -5.40 -2.84
CA ALA A 46 4.26 -5.41 -3.37
C ALA A 46 4.21 -5.23 -4.88
N VAL A 47 4.86 -4.18 -5.39
CA VAL A 47 4.88 -3.86 -6.83
C VAL A 47 6.17 -4.38 -7.46
N PHE A 48 6.03 -5.01 -8.63
CA PHE A 48 7.11 -5.52 -9.46
C PHE A 48 7.07 -4.81 -10.82
N PRO A 49 7.70 -3.62 -10.95
CA PRO A 49 7.56 -2.78 -12.14
C PRO A 49 8.02 -3.45 -13.44
N GLU A 50 9.15 -4.17 -13.39
CA GLU A 50 9.71 -4.89 -14.55
C GLU A 50 8.78 -5.98 -15.07
N ALA A 51 7.98 -6.58 -14.20
CA ALA A 51 6.98 -7.58 -14.56
C ALA A 51 5.60 -6.97 -14.86
N GLY A 52 5.42 -5.66 -14.64
CA GLY A 52 4.13 -4.98 -14.76
C GLY A 52 3.06 -5.56 -13.84
N LYS A 53 3.45 -6.07 -12.65
CA LYS A 53 2.53 -6.78 -11.73
C LYS A 53 2.62 -6.24 -10.31
N ALA A 54 1.56 -6.45 -9.55
CA ALA A 54 1.59 -6.32 -8.10
C ALA A 54 1.06 -7.60 -7.42
N PHE A 55 1.57 -7.85 -6.23
CA PHE A 55 1.08 -8.88 -5.32
C PHE A 55 0.32 -8.20 -4.18
N VAL A 56 -0.96 -8.52 -4.04
CA VAL A 56 -1.86 -7.94 -3.03
C VAL A 56 -2.22 -9.03 -2.02
N MET A 57 -2.02 -8.77 -0.73
CA MET A 57 -2.19 -9.77 0.33
C MET A 57 -2.95 -9.22 1.52
N ASN A 58 -3.97 -9.96 1.96
CA ASN A 58 -4.56 -9.80 3.29
C ASN A 58 -3.65 -10.47 4.33
N THR A 59 -3.14 -9.69 5.28
CA THR A 59 -2.24 -10.18 6.33
C THR A 59 -2.98 -10.74 7.56
N THR A 60 -4.31 -10.71 7.55
CA THR A 60 -5.16 -11.11 8.68
C THR A 60 -5.89 -12.42 8.42
N THR A 61 -6.46 -12.99 9.48
CA THR A 61 -7.33 -14.17 9.42
C THR A 61 -8.81 -13.81 9.29
N GLU A 62 -9.13 -12.56 8.98
CA GLU A 62 -10.49 -12.07 8.76
C GLU A 62 -10.67 -11.65 7.29
N PRO A 63 -11.89 -11.73 6.72
CA PRO A 63 -12.14 -11.18 5.40
C PRO A 63 -12.00 -9.66 5.41
N VAL A 64 -11.45 -9.07 4.34
CA VAL A 64 -11.24 -7.63 4.22
C VAL A 64 -11.67 -7.10 2.86
N THR A 65 -12.33 -5.95 2.85
CA THR A 65 -12.53 -5.14 1.65
C THR A 65 -11.52 -4.00 1.65
N THR A 66 -10.92 -3.72 0.50
CA THR A 66 -9.94 -2.64 0.36
C THR A 66 -9.96 -2.04 -1.05
N THR A 67 -9.45 -0.82 -1.16
CA THR A 67 -9.16 -0.16 -2.42
C THR A 67 -7.65 0.06 -2.49
N VAL A 68 -6.99 -0.46 -3.52
CA VAL A 68 -5.58 -0.19 -3.81
C VAL A 68 -5.49 0.88 -4.87
N ARG A 69 -4.67 1.90 -4.62
CA ARG A 69 -4.51 3.06 -5.51
C ARG A 69 -3.08 3.22 -5.96
N GLY A 70 -2.86 3.40 -7.26
CA GLY A 70 -1.52 3.67 -7.79
C GLY A 70 -1.54 4.19 -9.23
N ARG A 71 -0.46 4.87 -9.61
CA ARG A 71 -0.23 5.34 -10.98
C ARG A 71 0.43 4.23 -11.80
N ALA A 72 0.25 4.27 -13.13
CA ALA A 72 0.69 3.24 -14.10
C ALA A 72 2.07 2.62 -13.81
N ALA A 73 2.24 1.34 -14.19
CA ALA A 73 3.41 0.46 -13.96
C ALA A 73 4.67 1.12 -13.34
N GLY A 74 4.67 1.29 -12.01
CA GLY A 74 5.82 1.82 -11.28
C GLY A 74 5.49 2.41 -9.91
N LEU A 75 6.53 2.62 -9.11
CA LEU A 75 6.47 3.31 -7.81
C LEU A 75 6.56 4.84 -7.94
N VAL A 76 6.95 5.35 -9.11
CA VAL A 76 7.17 6.78 -9.37
C VAL A 76 6.85 7.05 -10.84
N SER A 77 5.57 7.18 -11.19
CA SER A 77 5.14 7.51 -12.55
C SER A 77 4.17 8.69 -12.54
N GLU A 78 4.23 9.51 -13.58
CA GLU A 78 3.22 10.52 -13.88
C GLU A 78 1.99 9.85 -14.52
N GLY A 79 0.81 10.44 -14.37
CA GLY A 79 -0.43 9.92 -14.95
C GLY A 79 -1.56 9.77 -13.93
N GLU A 80 -2.75 9.38 -14.39
CA GLU A 80 -3.92 9.27 -13.52
C GLU A 80 -3.78 8.12 -12.50
N VAL A 81 -4.30 8.34 -11.30
CA VAL A 81 -4.38 7.31 -10.26
C VAL A 81 -5.45 6.31 -10.67
N ARG A 82 -5.07 5.03 -10.77
CA ARG A 82 -6.01 3.92 -10.93
C ARG A 82 -6.41 3.40 -9.56
N GLU A 83 -7.66 2.98 -9.44
CA GLU A 83 -8.19 2.33 -8.25
C GLU A 83 -8.58 0.88 -8.58
N LEU A 84 -8.14 -0.05 -7.74
CA LEU A 84 -8.51 -1.47 -7.82
C LEU A 84 -9.20 -1.86 -6.51
N GLN A 85 -10.44 -2.37 -6.62
CA GLN A 85 -11.19 -2.83 -5.46
C GLN A 85 -11.02 -4.34 -5.28
N PHE A 86 -10.86 -4.76 -4.03
CA PHE A 86 -10.67 -6.16 -3.67
C PHE A 86 -11.51 -6.53 -2.46
N ASP A 87 -12.14 -7.71 -2.56
CA ASP A 87 -12.71 -8.45 -1.44
C ASP A 87 -11.85 -9.69 -1.24
N LEU A 88 -11.07 -9.70 -0.17
CA LEU A 88 -10.09 -10.74 0.14
C LEU A 88 -10.59 -11.61 1.30
N ALA A 89 -10.59 -12.93 1.10
CA ALA A 89 -10.80 -13.90 2.16
C ALA A 89 -9.65 -13.86 3.19
N PRO A 90 -9.81 -14.50 4.36
CA PRO A 90 -8.73 -14.68 5.34
C PRO A 90 -7.44 -15.18 4.70
N ALA A 91 -6.33 -14.48 4.96
CA ALA A 91 -4.99 -14.78 4.45
C ALA A 91 -4.88 -14.92 2.92
N GLN A 92 -5.87 -14.44 2.15
CA GLN A 92 -5.84 -14.54 0.70
C GLN A 92 -4.79 -13.58 0.12
N SER A 93 -4.13 -14.04 -0.93
CA SER A 93 -3.30 -13.21 -1.79
C SER A 93 -3.67 -13.40 -3.26
N GLN A 94 -3.35 -12.40 -4.07
CA GLN A 94 -3.58 -12.42 -5.51
C GLN A 94 -2.52 -11.60 -6.25
N TRP A 95 -2.21 -12.06 -7.46
CA TRP A 95 -1.42 -11.31 -8.43
C TRP A 95 -2.35 -10.48 -9.31
N VAL A 96 -1.98 -9.23 -9.56
CA VAL A 96 -2.70 -8.33 -10.45
C VAL A 96 -1.75 -7.72 -11.47
N ASP A 97 -2.25 -7.56 -12.70
CA ASP A 97 -1.54 -6.86 -13.76
C ASP A 97 -1.75 -5.34 -13.63
N LEU A 98 -0.68 -4.57 -13.86
CA LEU A 98 -0.64 -3.11 -13.75
C LEU A 98 -0.64 -2.39 -15.12
N ALA A 99 -0.76 -3.15 -16.22
CA ALA A 99 -0.85 -2.65 -17.60
C ALA A 99 -2.23 -2.00 -17.86
#